data_AF-A0A0M3JBW3-F1
#
_entry.id   AF-A0A0M3JBW3-F1
#
_cell.length_a   1.000
_cell.length_b   1.000
_cell.length_c   1.000
_cell.angle_alpha   90.00
_cell.angle_beta   90.00
_cell.angle_gamma   90.00
#
_symmetry.space_group_name_H-M   'P 1'
#
loop_
_entity.id
_entity.type
_entity.pdbx_description
1 polymer ?
#
loop_
_entity_poly.entity_id
_entity_poly.type
_entity_poly.pdbx_seq_one_letter_code
_entity_poly.pdbx_strand_id
1 'polypeptide(L)'
;MGIADNVDESDVEDIDLQEEVDGDSLSLAPPPANISPLYCLPLYSLLSSEKQRKVFEPIPDGCRLCVVATNVAETSITIPGVRYVVDSGYEKRRVHDPVTGISQFSVHRISQASADQRAGRAGRVQSGHVYRFAICS
;
A
#
# COMPACT_ATOMS: atom_id res chain seq x y z
N MET A 1 44.37 -10.94 -12.14
CA MET A 1 44.19 -9.62 -12.79
C MET A 1 42.80 -9.16 -12.38
N GLY A 2 42.75 -8.33 -11.33
CA GLY A 2 41.49 -7.92 -10.72
C GLY A 2 40.74 -6.96 -11.63
N ILE A 3 39.45 -7.15 -11.75
CA ILE A 3 38.52 -6.12 -12.21
C ILE A 3 37.66 -5.86 -10.97
N ALA A 4 37.81 -4.67 -10.42
CA ALA A 4 37.11 -4.22 -9.24
C ALA A 4 35.62 -4.07 -9.58
N ASP A 5 34.77 -4.72 -8.80
CA ASP A 5 33.35 -4.40 -8.67
C ASP A 5 33.26 -3.04 -7.94
N ASN A 6 33.39 -1.95 -8.69
CA ASN A 6 32.98 -0.62 -8.28
C ASN A 6 31.66 -0.32 -8.99
N VAL A 7 30.57 -0.84 -8.43
CA VAL A 7 29.27 -0.22 -8.66
C VAL A 7 29.15 0.81 -7.55
N ASP A 8 29.38 2.05 -7.95
CA ASP A 8 29.26 3.23 -7.12
C ASP A 8 27.88 3.24 -6.44
N GLU A 9 27.88 2.99 -5.13
CA GLU A 9 26.70 2.88 -4.27
C GLU A 9 26.28 4.27 -3.74
N SER A 10 26.63 5.35 -4.46
CA SER A 10 26.54 6.73 -3.95
C SER A 10 25.61 7.70 -4.69
N ASP A 11 24.73 7.23 -5.58
CA ASP A 11 23.69 8.09 -6.21
C ASP A 11 22.25 7.59 -6.00
N VAL A 12 21.94 7.10 -4.79
CA VAL A 12 20.54 7.16 -4.31
C VAL A 12 20.36 8.56 -3.73
N GLU A 13 19.99 9.50 -4.58
CA GLU A 13 19.46 10.78 -4.14
C GLU A 13 18.34 10.49 -3.13
N ASP A 14 18.53 10.95 -1.89
CA ASP A 14 17.49 11.04 -0.88
C ASP A 14 16.35 11.88 -1.46
N ILE A 15 15.34 11.23 -2.04
CA ILE A 15 14.10 11.90 -2.42
C ILE A 15 13.37 12.21 -1.11
N ASP A 16 13.69 13.37 -0.54
CA ASP A 16 12.89 14.00 0.50
C ASP A 16 11.54 14.35 -0.11
N LEU A 17 10.58 13.43 0.00
CA LEU A 17 9.17 13.70 -0.26
C LEU A 17 8.62 14.57 0.89
N GLN A 18 9.15 15.77 1.05
CA GLN A 18 8.37 16.87 1.58
C GLN A 18 7.37 17.21 0.47
N GLU A 19 6.14 16.70 0.63
CA GLU A 19 5.01 17.23 -0.11
C GLU A 19 4.92 18.72 0.26
N GLU A 20 5.42 19.59 -0.62
CA GLU A 20 4.93 20.96 -0.74
C GLU A 20 3.46 20.82 -1.10
N VAL A 21 2.60 20.85 -0.07
CA VAL A 21 1.15 20.87 -0.24
C VAL A 21 0.82 22.27 -0.75
N ASP A 22 0.99 22.49 -2.06
CA ASP A 22 0.42 23.64 -2.73
C ASP A 22 -1.07 23.65 -2.40
N GLY A 23 -1.47 24.62 -1.57
CA GLY A 23 -2.77 24.74 -0.96
C GLY A 23 -3.87 25.09 -1.95
N ASP A 24 -4.03 24.30 -3.01
CA ASP A 24 -5.30 24.23 -3.72
C ASP A 24 -6.28 23.52 -2.78
N SER A 25 -6.93 24.33 -1.96
CA SER A 25 -8.03 23.92 -1.11
C SER A 25 -9.15 23.44 -2.03
N LEU A 26 -9.11 22.15 -2.38
CA LEU A 26 -10.29 21.43 -2.79
C LEU A 26 -11.28 21.59 -1.64
N SER A 27 -12.21 22.54 -1.77
CA SER A 27 -13.23 22.80 -0.78
C SER A 27 -14.21 21.63 -0.81
N LEU A 28 -13.80 20.53 -0.19
CA LEU A 28 -14.65 19.39 0.06
C LEU A 28 -15.76 19.89 0.99
N ALA A 29 -17.01 19.63 0.61
CA ALA A 29 -18.14 19.95 1.46
C ALA A 29 -17.88 19.40 2.88
N PRO A 30 -18.24 20.14 3.94
CA PRO A 30 -18.03 19.67 5.30
C PRO A 30 -18.66 18.27 5.44
N PRO A 31 -17.94 17.31 6.03
CA PRO A 31 -18.47 15.97 6.20
C PRO A 31 -19.78 16.08 7.00
N PRO A 32 -20.82 15.30 6.65
CA PRO A 32 -22.05 15.32 7.41
C PRO A 32 -21.77 15.01 8.89
N ALA A 33 -22.50 15.68 9.78
CA ALA A 33 -22.20 15.77 11.22
C ALA A 33 -22.11 14.43 11.99
N ASN A 34 -22.42 13.30 11.33
CA ASN A 34 -22.44 11.96 11.92
C ASN A 34 -21.33 11.02 11.40
N ILE A 35 -20.24 11.57 10.84
CA ILE A 35 -19.13 10.75 10.34
C ILE A 35 -17.94 10.78 11.31
N SER A 36 -17.52 9.60 11.77
CA SER A 36 -16.25 9.43 12.47
C SER A 36 -15.06 9.76 11.55
N PRO A 37 -14.09 10.56 11.99
CA PRO A 37 -12.89 10.86 11.22
C PRO A 37 -12.12 9.60 10.80
N LEU A 38 -11.44 9.66 9.65
CA LEU A 38 -10.55 8.59 9.18
C LEU A 38 -9.11 8.90 9.59
N TYR A 39 -8.44 7.93 10.20
CA TYR A 39 -7.00 7.95 10.45
C TYR A 39 -6.31 7.16 9.33
N CYS A 40 -5.80 7.88 8.33
CA CYS A 40 -5.24 7.31 7.11
C CYS A 40 -3.72 7.11 7.23
N LEU A 41 -3.25 5.89 6.98
CA LEU A 41 -1.82 5.56 6.99
C LEU A 41 -1.39 4.88 5.68
N PRO A 42 -0.28 5.28 5.07
CA PRO A 42 0.29 4.56 3.93
C PRO A 42 1.06 3.33 4.41
N LEU A 43 1.07 2.26 3.60
CA LEU A 43 1.87 1.06 3.84
C LEU A 43 2.47 0.51 2.54
N TYR A 44 3.77 0.71 2.35
CA TYR A 44 4.52 0.21 1.21
C TYR A 44 5.98 -0.05 1.60
N SER A 45 6.72 -0.79 0.78
CA SER A 45 8.04 -1.34 1.12
C SER A 45 9.12 -0.29 1.40
N LEU A 46 9.07 0.86 0.73
CA LEU A 46 10.04 1.96 0.88
C LEU A 46 9.79 2.84 2.13
N LEU A 47 8.71 2.58 2.88
CA LEU A 47 8.38 3.35 4.07
C LEU A 47 9.35 3.00 5.22
N SER A 48 9.80 3.98 6.01
CA SER A 48 10.69 3.70 7.14
C SER A 48 10.04 2.77 8.16
N SER A 49 10.84 1.95 8.85
CA SER A 49 10.34 0.98 9.85
C SER A 49 9.50 1.63 10.95
N GLU A 50 9.82 2.87 11.34
CA GLU A 50 9.04 3.64 12.30
C GLU A 50 7.65 3.98 11.75
N LYS A 51 7.56 4.48 10.52
CA LYS A 51 6.28 4.78 9.87
C LYS A 51 5.46 3.52 9.59
N GLN A 52 6.09 2.40 9.23
CA GLN A 52 5.40 1.11 9.10
C GLN A 52 4.83 0.63 10.44
N ARG A 53 5.50 0.89 11.56
CA ARG A 53 5.03 0.48 12.89
C ARG A 53 3.69 1.13 13.28
N LYS A 54 3.44 2.36 12.80
CA LYS A 54 2.22 3.13 13.10
C LYS A 54 0.94 2.40 12.76
N VAL A 55 0.93 1.49 11.77
CA VAL A 55 -0.29 0.72 11.45
C VAL A 55 -0.69 -0.29 12.53
N PHE A 56 0.22 -0.59 13.47
CA PHE A 56 -0.03 -1.50 14.59
C PHE A 56 -0.30 -0.77 15.91
N GLU A 57 -0.12 0.55 15.94
CA GLU A 57 -0.35 1.36 17.13
C GLU A 57 -1.86 1.61 17.33
N PRO A 58 -2.31 1.85 18.58
CA PRO A 58 -3.69 2.24 18.84
C PRO A 58 -4.07 3.50 18.08
N ILE A 59 -5.24 3.49 17.44
CA ILE A 59 -5.76 4.67 16.75
C ILE A 59 -6.31 5.71 17.75
N PRO A 60 -6.28 7.01 17.41
CA PRO A 60 -6.92 8.03 18.22
C PRO A 60 -8.41 7.75 18.44
N ASP A 61 -8.92 8.13 19.62
CA ASP A 61 -10.31 7.92 19.99
C ASP A 61 -11.28 8.58 19.02
N GLY A 62 -12.36 7.88 18.68
CA GLY A 62 -13.38 8.36 17.75
C GLY A 62 -13.00 8.28 16.27
N CYS A 63 -11.78 7.85 15.93
CA CYS A 63 -11.34 7.65 14.55
C CYS A 63 -11.58 6.21 14.06
N ARG A 64 -11.62 6.04 12.74
CA ARG A 64 -11.55 4.73 12.07
C ARG A 64 -10.22 4.62 11.33
N LEU A 65 -9.52 3.49 11.50
CA LEU A 65 -8.29 3.20 10.76
C LEU A 65 -8.59 2.99 9.27
N CYS A 66 -7.85 3.66 8.40
CA CYS A 66 -7.79 3.39 6.97
C CYS A 66 -6.32 3.20 6.58
N VAL A 67 -5.98 2.04 6.00
CA VAL A 67 -4.61 1.78 5.55
C VAL A 67 -4.63 1.68 4.02
N VAL A 68 -3.86 2.54 3.37
CA VAL A 68 -3.65 2.51 1.93
C VAL A 68 -2.36 1.76 1.67
N ALA A 69 -2.47 0.52 1.16
CA ALA A 69 -1.35 -0.38 1.03
C ALA A 69 -1.10 -0.84 -0.40
N THR A 70 0.15 -1.18 -0.70
CA THR A 70 0.50 -1.97 -1.88
C THR A 70 0.30 -3.47 -1.60
N ASN A 71 0.73 -4.32 -2.54
CA ASN A 71 0.76 -5.77 -2.36
C ASN A 71 1.62 -6.25 -1.18
N VAL A 72 2.36 -5.36 -0.49
CA VAL A 72 3.01 -5.69 0.81
C VAL A 72 1.99 -6.16 1.86
N ALA A 73 0.76 -5.65 1.82
CA ALA A 73 -0.32 -6.12 2.71
C ALA A 73 -0.87 -7.51 2.34
N GLU A 74 -0.55 -8.03 1.15
CA GLU A 74 -1.01 -9.34 0.68
C GLU A 74 -0.38 -10.50 1.45
N THR A 75 0.87 -10.33 1.92
CA THR A 75 1.67 -11.38 2.57
C THR A 75 2.00 -11.04 4.02
N SER A 76 1.68 -11.96 4.93
CA SER A 76 2.07 -12.00 6.36
C SER A 76 1.80 -10.83 7.32
N ILE A 77 1.31 -9.66 6.89
CA ILE A 77 1.01 -8.56 7.83
C ILE A 77 -0.42 -8.66 8.38
N THR A 78 -0.57 -8.85 9.69
CA THR A 78 -1.87 -8.83 10.37
C THR A 78 -2.07 -7.47 11.04
N ILE A 79 -2.86 -6.60 10.41
CA ILE A 79 -3.27 -5.33 11.01
C ILE A 79 -4.53 -5.58 11.85
N PRO A 80 -4.53 -5.26 13.15
CA PRO A 80 -5.69 -5.48 14.01
C PRO A 80 -6.87 -4.62 13.56
N GLY A 81 -8.09 -5.16 13.69
CA GLY A 81 -9.33 -4.39 13.44
C GLY A 81 -9.71 -4.20 11.97
N VAL A 82 -8.97 -4.76 11.01
CA VAL A 82 -9.36 -4.73 9.60
C VAL A 82 -10.60 -5.59 9.37
N ARG A 83 -11.71 -4.93 9.00
CA ARG A 83 -13.00 -5.56 8.64
C ARG A 83 -13.36 -5.38 7.16
N TYR A 84 -12.79 -4.37 6.52
CA TYR A 84 -13.14 -3.99 5.15
C TYR A 84 -11.88 -3.99 4.30
N VAL A 85 -11.95 -4.67 3.16
CA VAL A 85 -10.90 -4.63 2.13
C VAL A 85 -11.51 -4.05 0.87
N VAL A 86 -10.89 -2.99 0.35
CA VAL A 86 -11.19 -2.44 -0.97
C VAL A 86 -10.03 -2.83 -1.88
N ASP A 87 -10.29 -3.75 -2.81
CA ASP A 87 -9.28 -4.28 -3.72
C ASP A 87 -9.41 -3.64 -5.10
N SER A 88 -8.34 -2.98 -5.52
CA SER A 88 -8.26 -2.38 -6.86
C SER A 88 -8.25 -3.44 -7.97
N GLY A 89 -7.81 -4.67 -7.67
CA GLY A 89 -7.62 -5.72 -8.67
C GLY A 89 -6.33 -5.59 -9.47
N TYR A 90 -5.42 -4.70 -9.07
CA TYR A 90 -4.13 -4.48 -9.72
C TYR A 90 -2.96 -4.62 -8.75
N GLU A 91 -1.79 -4.90 -9.31
CA GLU A 91 -0.50 -4.85 -8.61
C GLU A 91 0.59 -4.26 -9.50
N LYS A 92 1.57 -3.61 -8.88
CA LYS A 92 2.80 -3.21 -9.54
C LYS A 92 3.83 -4.30 -9.28
N ARG A 93 4.25 -5.00 -10.35
CA ARG A 93 5.24 -6.08 -10.27
C ARG A 93 6.42 -5.79 -11.19
N ARG A 94 7.59 -6.29 -10.81
CA ARG A 94 8.80 -6.25 -11.64
C ARG A 94 8.64 -7.29 -12.74
N VAL A 95 8.67 -6.84 -13.99
CA VAL A 95 8.67 -7.69 -15.18
C VAL A 95 10.06 -7.67 -15.77
N HIS A 96 10.60 -8.86 -16.00
CA HIS A 96 11.89 -9.05 -16.66
C HIS A 96 11.65 -9.39 -18.13
N ASP A 97 12.25 -8.59 -19.01
CA ASP A 97 12.30 -8.91 -20.44
C ASP A 97 13.59 -9.71 -20.72
N PRO A 98 13.47 -11.01 -21.07
CA PRO A 98 14.64 -11.85 -21.31
C PRO A 98 15.41 -11.47 -22.58
N VAL A 99 14.82 -10.70 -23.51
CA VAL A 99 15.46 -10.30 -24.76
C VAL A 99 16.36 -9.09 -24.54
N THR A 100 15.87 -8.08 -23.82
CA THR A 100 16.63 -6.86 -23.53
C THR A 100 17.45 -6.97 -22.24
N GLY A 101 17.16 -7.94 -21.37
CA GLY A 101 17.77 -8.08 -20.05
C GLY A 101 17.25 -7.06 -19.03
N ILE A 102 16.35 -6.16 -19.44
CA ILE A 102 15.87 -5.06 -18.61
C ILE A 102 14.78 -5.57 -17.67
N SER A 103 14.79 -5.06 -16.44
CA SER A 103 13.67 -5.22 -15.52
C SER A 103 12.96 -3.90 -15.33
N GLN A 104 11.64 -3.89 -15.48
CA GLN A 104 10.83 -2.69 -15.25
C GLN A 104 9.63 -3.00 -14.36
N PHE A 105 9.17 -2.01 -13.60
CA PHE A 105 7.91 -2.12 -12.89
C PHE A 105 6.76 -1.77 -13.82
N SER A 106 5.79 -2.68 -13.94
CA SER A 106 4.55 -2.44 -14.69
C SER A 106 3.35 -2.83 -13.85
N VAL A 107 2.21 -2.21 -14.12
CA VAL A 107 0.94 -2.50 -13.45
C VAL A 107 0.23 -3.62 -14.20
N HIS A 108 -0.18 -4.66 -13.48
CA HIS A 108 -0.86 -5.83 -14.01
C HIS A 108 -2.13 -6.11 -13.22
N ARG A 109 -3.08 -6.80 -13.83
CA ARG A 109 -4.20 -7.40 -13.09
C ARG A 109 -3.66 -8.49 -12.17
N ILE A 110 -4.26 -8.60 -10.99
CA ILE A 110 -3.91 -9.64 -10.03
C ILE A 110 -4.53 -10.98 -10.43
N SER A 111 -3.87 -12.06 -10.02
CA SER A 111 -4.43 -13.41 -10.13
C SER A 111 -5.64 -13.59 -9.21
N GLN A 112 -6.49 -14.58 -9.51
CA GLN A 112 -7.55 -15.00 -8.60
C GLN A 112 -7.01 -15.35 -7.20
N ALA A 113 -5.88 -16.07 -7.14
CA ALA A 113 -5.24 -16.45 -5.88
C ALA A 113 -4.81 -15.23 -5.05
N SER A 114 -4.24 -14.20 -5.69
CA SER A 114 -3.87 -12.94 -5.04
C SER A 114 -5.11 -12.20 -4.50
N ALA A 115 -6.18 -12.15 -5.29
CA ALA A 115 -7.42 -11.52 -4.86
C ALA A 115 -8.04 -12.24 -3.65
N ASP A 116 -7.92 -13.57 -3.58
CA ASP A 116 -8.42 -14.37 -2.46
C ASP A 116 -7.54 -14.18 -1.20
N GLN A 117 -6.22 -14.04 -1.37
CA GLN A 117 -5.33 -13.67 -0.26
C GLN A 117 -5.64 -12.28 0.30
N ARG A 118 -5.93 -11.30 -0.57
CA ARG A 118 -6.36 -9.95 -0.16
C ARG A 118 -7.70 -9.97 0.54
N ALA A 119 -8.68 -10.71 -0.01
CA ALA A 119 -9.99 -10.89 0.61
C ALA A 119 -9.89 -11.51 2.01
N GLY A 120 -8.99 -12.48 2.19
CA GLY A 120 -8.72 -13.13 3.47
C GLY A 120 -8.28 -12.17 4.57
N ARG A 121 -7.84 -10.95 4.25
CA ARG A 121 -7.46 -9.93 5.24
C ARG A 121 -8.66 -9.33 5.99
N ALA A 122 -9.82 -9.26 5.34
CA ALA A 122 -11.05 -8.79 5.98
C ALA A 122 -11.60 -9.78 7.02
N GLY A 123 -11.24 -11.07 6.91
CA GLY A 123 -11.85 -12.17 7.69
C GLY A 123 -10.98 -12.74 8.82
N ARG A 124 -9.82 -12.16 9.13
CA ARG A 124 -8.88 -12.77 10.10
C ARG A 124 -9.34 -12.72 11.56
N VAL A 125 -10.05 -11.66 11.95
CA VAL A 125 -10.41 -11.40 13.35
C VAL A 125 -11.93 -11.48 13.56
N GLN A 126 -12.72 -11.16 12.54
CA GLN A 126 -14.18 -11.09 12.60
C GLN A 126 -14.75 -11.13 11.18
N SER A 127 -16.08 -11.30 11.05
CA SER A 127 -16.76 -11.19 9.75
C SER A 127 -16.45 -9.85 9.07
N GLY A 128 -15.95 -9.92 7.84
CA GLY A 128 -15.54 -8.77 7.05
C GLY A 128 -16.18 -8.73 5.68
N HIS A 129 -16.02 -7.60 4.99
CA HIS A 129 -16.53 -7.39 3.63
C HIS A 129 -15.38 -7.03 2.70
N VAL A 130 -15.51 -7.48 1.45
CA VAL A 130 -14.52 -7.23 0.40
C VAL A 130 -15.23 -6.59 -0.77
N TYR A 131 -14.74 -5.43 -1.19
CA TYR A 131 -15.22 -4.70 -2.36
C TYR A 131 -14.16 -4.81 -3.45
N ARG A 132 -14.47 -5.44 -4.59
CA ARG A 132 -13.54 -5.61 -5.71
C ARG A 132 -13.99 -4.76 -6.89
N PHE A 133 -13.07 -3.98 -7.47
CA PHE A 133 -13.37 -3.14 -8.64
C PHE A 133 -13.12 -3.81 -9.99
N ALA A 134 -12.30 -4.86 -10.03
CA ALA A 134 -12.03 -5.60 -11.26
C ALA A 134 -12.25 -7.10 -11.08
N ILE A 135 -12.73 -7.75 -12.14
CA ILE A 135 -12.88 -9.20 -12.22
C ILE A 135 -11.50 -9.80 -12.44
N CYS A 136 -11.12 -10.76 -11.61
CA CYS A 136 -9.89 -11.53 -11.77
C CYS A 136 -9.93 -12.30 -13.10
N SER A 137 -8.85 -12.24 -13.87
CA SER A 137 -8.67 -12.97 -15.13
C SER A 137 -8.06 -14.34 -14.91
#